data_AF-A0A952ZTD0-F1
#
_entry.id   AF-A0A952ZTD0-F1
#
_cell.length_a   1.000
_cell.length_b   1.000
_cell.length_c   1.000
_cell.angle_alpha   90.00
_cell.angle_beta   90.00
_cell.angle_gamma   90.00
#
_symmetry.space_group_name_H-M   'P 1'
#
loop_
_entity.id
_entity.type
_entity.pdbx_description
1 polymer ?
#
loop_
_entity_poly.entity_id
_entity_poly.type
_entity_poly.pdbx_seq_one_letter_code
_entity_poly.pdbx_strand_id
1 'polypeptide(L)'
;MSFPIVNHLGRDLALFLNVPNVREDGSFAITYAFSTTLVSGGSGRENREPHAPDMRLRQSCAYLFATGAEAAAIRAALADLGDTLILVPIWTDVLTGAQWADRIHTGNYLLRLSDNTILAADAVLDPVLEYAPFLVGRFVEQPELKPFSEDAGADASIAIEEDGPWDYRIRINADVAIDTWPATLEPEWTDVIDRSETGREYVQLGAGRERGVENQEVAFKWGQEARFLLSSRDQIRTLLGLFEKAQGRTQSLSMPWWFKPGADDPATPHETKVRFASDKLELTYITGAVASVSIALWQVPWEVDEIAGEEPAQAARAYLYRHTLRVPVGPVVWRHTDYARPITVTEDGVPVTYYPFKIEHDKLSQGYMLDDDPVKLASFVTDSHPWMLILQSRLEAPLAIDIFEHRPEVTGAIPRLRYSGEIADKPTGKGRKLTAPTSVMGGQLDIKVPSFFVQESCQHEFCSNPGCMLNIADYTCEGTITAIADAVVTIAVTSNPIGALPDDLFAGGDAEMGAGLTWQGRDIIRSEDLGGGTQRLTLDRAFRGAVVGTVVTFRRSCSGTWTECDAFGNTDNYGGHPEVGDENISVPQRESNMTGGKK
;
A
#
# COMPACT_ATOMS: atom_id res chain seq x y z
N MET A 1 -16.49 -38.93 33.59
CA MET A 1 -15.07 -38.57 33.53
C MET A 1 -15.03 -37.05 33.67
N SER A 2 -14.49 -36.54 34.77
CA SER A 2 -14.30 -35.10 35.00
C SER A 2 -12.84 -34.77 34.73
N PHE A 3 -12.55 -33.59 34.17
CA PHE A 3 -11.18 -33.09 34.11
C PHE A 3 -10.71 -32.78 35.53
N PRO A 4 -9.71 -33.50 36.08
CA PRO A 4 -9.19 -33.17 37.40
C PRO A 4 -8.61 -31.75 37.35
N ILE A 5 -8.97 -30.93 38.34
CA ILE A 5 -8.37 -29.60 38.49
C ILE A 5 -7.15 -29.73 39.40
N VAL A 6 -6.00 -29.28 38.93
CA VAL A 6 -4.77 -29.19 39.72
C VAL A 6 -4.39 -27.72 39.84
N ASN A 7 -4.08 -27.29 41.07
CA ASN A 7 -3.52 -25.97 41.31
C ASN A 7 -1.99 -26.02 41.19
N HIS A 8 -1.43 -25.32 40.20
CA HIS A 8 0.02 -25.22 40.00
C HIS A 8 0.40 -23.77 39.71
N LEU A 9 1.44 -23.26 40.38
CA LEU A 9 1.87 -21.85 40.30
C LEU A 9 0.73 -20.85 40.51
N GLY A 10 -0.21 -21.17 41.41
CA GLY A 10 -1.36 -20.32 41.73
C GLY A 10 -2.44 -20.29 40.65
N ARG A 11 -2.46 -21.25 39.72
CA ARG A 11 -3.46 -21.37 38.65
C ARG A 11 -4.13 -22.72 38.70
N ASP A 12 -5.44 -22.72 38.46
CA ASP A 12 -6.22 -23.93 38.28
C ASP A 12 -6.09 -24.39 36.83
N LEU A 13 -5.60 -25.62 36.65
CA LEU A 13 -5.39 -26.25 35.35
C LEU A 13 -6.28 -27.49 35.25
N ALA A 14 -7.05 -27.59 34.17
CA ALA A 14 -7.85 -28.77 33.88
C ALA A 14 -7.00 -29.82 33.16
N LEU A 15 -6.83 -31.00 33.78
CA LEU A 15 -6.00 -32.06 33.23
C LEU A 15 -6.76 -32.86 32.17
N PHE A 16 -6.22 -32.88 30.96
CA PHE A 16 -6.72 -33.67 29.84
C PHE A 16 -5.84 -34.91 29.60
N LEU A 17 -6.26 -36.05 30.18
CA LEU A 17 -5.46 -37.29 30.21
C LEU A 17 -6.03 -38.43 29.37
N ASN A 18 -7.06 -38.15 28.56
CA ASN A 18 -7.55 -39.13 27.60
C ASN A 18 -6.42 -39.47 26.63
N VAL A 19 -6.19 -40.76 26.39
CA VAL A 19 -5.12 -41.22 25.49
C VAL A 19 -5.60 -41.06 24.04
N PRO A 20 -4.83 -40.41 23.16
CA PRO A 20 -5.21 -40.23 21.76
C PRO A 20 -5.21 -41.56 21.01
N ASN A 21 -6.09 -41.66 20.01
CA ASN A 21 -6.14 -42.80 19.10
C ASN A 21 -5.02 -42.69 18.05
N VAL A 22 -3.81 -43.10 18.41
CA VAL A 22 -2.63 -43.06 17.51
C VAL A 22 -2.62 -44.14 16.42
N ARG A 23 -3.70 -44.91 16.26
CA ARG A 23 -3.74 -46.03 15.28
C ARG A 23 -4.07 -45.60 13.86
N GLU A 24 -4.70 -44.45 13.70
CA GLU A 24 -5.09 -43.93 12.38
C GLU A 24 -4.02 -42.96 11.87
N ASP A 25 -3.63 -43.10 10.60
CA ASP A 25 -2.69 -42.17 9.98
C ASP A 25 -3.31 -40.75 9.97
N GLY A 26 -2.52 -39.73 10.28
CA GLY A 26 -3.03 -38.35 10.42
C GLY A 26 -3.77 -38.05 11.72
N SER A 27 -3.96 -39.02 12.61
CA SER A 27 -4.69 -38.82 13.88
C SER A 27 -3.93 -38.00 14.91
N PHE A 28 -2.62 -37.81 14.74
CA PHE A 28 -1.78 -37.11 15.70
C PHE A 28 -0.81 -36.17 15.01
N ALA A 29 -0.91 -34.87 15.27
CA ALA A 29 -0.01 -33.86 14.73
C ALA A 29 0.43 -32.85 15.79
N ILE A 30 1.66 -32.35 15.63
CA ILE A 30 2.16 -31.19 16.37
C ILE A 30 2.56 -30.12 15.36
N THR A 31 1.95 -28.94 15.47
CA THR A 31 2.31 -27.76 14.69
C THR A 31 3.20 -26.86 15.54
N TYR A 32 4.34 -26.44 14.99
CA TYR A 32 5.26 -25.47 15.54
C TYR A 32 5.07 -24.17 14.78
N ALA A 33 4.70 -23.08 15.46
CA ALA A 33 4.40 -21.81 14.81
C ALA A 33 5.08 -20.64 15.53
N PHE A 34 5.80 -19.79 14.79
CA PHE A 34 6.31 -18.53 15.36
C PHE A 34 5.21 -17.48 15.38
N SER A 35 5.05 -16.78 16.51
CA SER A 35 4.21 -15.60 16.54
C SER A 35 4.84 -14.50 15.71
N THR A 36 4.10 -13.94 14.77
CA THR A 36 4.57 -12.84 13.92
C THR A 36 4.06 -11.51 14.46
N THR A 37 4.96 -10.57 14.74
CA THR A 37 4.55 -9.18 14.94
C THR A 37 4.28 -8.55 13.58
N LEU A 38 3.09 -7.98 13.44
CA LEU A 38 2.71 -7.20 12.28
C LEU A 38 3.27 -5.79 12.44
N VAL A 39 4.35 -5.49 11.74
CA VAL A 39 4.84 -4.12 11.57
C VAL A 39 4.24 -3.59 10.28
N SER A 40 3.28 -2.67 10.35
CA SER A 40 2.81 -2.00 9.14
C SER A 40 3.89 -1.02 8.67
N GLY A 41 4.56 -1.37 7.56
CA GLY A 41 5.54 -0.47 6.94
C GLY A 41 4.88 0.78 6.40
N GLY A 42 5.69 1.79 6.05
CA GLY A 42 5.20 3.05 5.47
C GLY A 42 4.42 2.86 4.16
N SER A 43 4.62 1.73 3.45
CA SER A 43 3.89 1.35 2.24
C SER A 43 2.47 0.84 2.48
N GLY A 44 2.05 0.63 3.75
CA GLY A 44 0.80 -0.04 4.09
C GLY A 44 0.84 -1.56 3.85
N ARG A 45 1.98 -2.11 3.41
CA ARG A 45 2.21 -3.56 3.35
C ARG A 45 2.52 -4.07 4.75
N GLU A 46 1.87 -5.17 5.09
CA GLU A 46 2.10 -5.87 6.35
C GLU A 46 3.48 -6.53 6.33
N ASN A 47 4.32 -6.09 7.24
CA ASN A 47 5.59 -6.73 7.51
C ASN A 47 5.39 -7.71 8.66
N ARG A 48 5.80 -8.97 8.51
CA ARG A 48 5.60 -9.99 9.54
C ARG A 48 6.95 -10.43 10.05
N GLU A 49 7.31 -10.00 11.26
CA GLU A 49 8.55 -10.39 11.92
C GLU A 49 8.25 -11.55 12.87
N PRO A 50 8.63 -12.80 12.56
CA PRO A 50 8.46 -13.90 13.48
C PRO A 50 9.40 -13.74 14.67
N HIS A 51 8.85 -13.85 15.87
CA HIS A 51 9.62 -13.89 17.09
C HIS A 51 9.97 -15.34 17.41
N ALA A 52 11.20 -15.74 17.05
CA ALA A 52 11.69 -17.10 17.31
C ALA A 52 11.58 -17.51 18.80
N PRO A 53 11.94 -16.62 19.76
CA PRO A 53 11.74 -16.90 21.17
C PRO A 53 10.27 -16.98 21.58
N ASP A 54 9.29 -16.85 20.68
CA ASP A 54 7.83 -16.90 20.87
C ASP A 54 7.14 -18.01 20.03
N MET A 55 7.91 -18.99 19.52
CA MET A 55 7.36 -20.25 19.01
C MET A 55 6.35 -20.88 19.98
N ARG A 56 5.15 -21.18 19.48
CA ARG A 56 4.08 -21.89 20.17
C ARG A 56 3.83 -23.24 19.51
N LEU A 57 3.43 -24.19 20.35
CA LEU A 57 3.01 -25.51 19.91
C LEU A 57 1.49 -25.59 19.83
N ARG A 58 1.02 -26.38 18.87
CA ARG A 58 -0.36 -26.85 18.79
C ARG A 58 -0.34 -28.36 18.68
N GLN A 59 -1.00 -29.05 19.61
CA GLN A 59 -1.16 -30.49 19.57
C GLN A 59 -2.57 -30.84 19.10
N SER A 60 -2.67 -31.56 17.98
CA SER A 60 -3.93 -32.02 17.39
C SER A 60 -4.00 -33.54 17.46
N CYS A 61 -5.02 -34.07 18.11
CA CYS A 61 -5.20 -35.50 18.33
C CYS A 61 -6.63 -35.96 18.04
N ALA A 62 -6.78 -37.14 17.43
CA ALA A 62 -8.04 -37.85 17.39
C ALA A 62 -8.21 -38.67 18.68
N TYR A 63 -9.43 -38.70 19.20
CA TYR A 63 -9.81 -39.45 20.40
C TYR A 63 -10.96 -40.38 20.07
N LEU A 64 -10.89 -41.59 20.64
CA LEU A 64 -11.95 -42.58 20.56
C LEU A 64 -12.51 -42.81 21.97
N PHE A 65 -13.74 -42.38 22.20
CA PHE A 65 -14.47 -42.66 23.43
C PHE A 65 -15.27 -43.94 23.22
N ALA A 66 -14.99 -44.98 24.01
CA ALA A 66 -15.45 -46.33 23.72
C ALA A 66 -16.96 -46.52 23.93
N THR A 67 -17.58 -45.69 24.78
CA THR A 67 -18.99 -45.82 25.17
C THR A 67 -19.72 -44.49 25.10
N GLY A 68 -21.04 -44.52 24.86
CA GLY A 68 -21.87 -43.31 24.88
C GLY A 68 -21.84 -42.59 26.24
N ALA A 69 -21.69 -43.34 27.34
CA ALA A 69 -21.55 -42.77 28.69
C ALA A 69 -20.24 -41.98 28.87
N GLU A 70 -19.14 -42.45 28.29
CA GLU A 70 -17.86 -41.74 28.29
C GLU A 70 -17.96 -40.45 27.46
N ALA A 71 -18.52 -40.54 26.25
CA ALA A 71 -18.73 -39.37 25.38
C ALA A 71 -19.64 -38.32 26.04
N ALA A 72 -20.74 -38.75 26.67
CA ALA A 72 -21.64 -37.84 27.41
C ALA A 72 -20.93 -37.17 28.59
N ALA A 73 -20.08 -37.90 29.31
CA ALA A 73 -19.34 -37.32 30.43
C ALA A 73 -18.27 -36.32 29.98
N ILE A 74 -17.58 -36.58 28.86
CA ILE A 74 -16.64 -35.62 28.27
C ILE A 74 -17.37 -34.38 27.79
N ARG A 75 -18.54 -34.52 27.14
CA ARG A 75 -19.36 -33.37 26.72
C ARG A 75 -19.78 -32.49 27.91
N ALA A 76 -20.19 -33.10 29.02
CA ALA A 76 -20.49 -32.37 30.24
C ALA A 76 -19.26 -31.65 30.80
N ALA A 77 -18.12 -32.35 30.88
CA ALA A 77 -16.88 -31.76 31.39
C ALA A 77 -16.36 -30.61 30.51
N LEU A 78 -16.53 -30.70 29.19
CA LEU A 78 -16.17 -29.63 28.25
C LEU A 78 -17.08 -28.40 28.43
N ALA A 79 -18.37 -28.60 28.71
CA ALA A 79 -19.30 -27.51 28.98
C ALA A 79 -18.97 -26.78 30.30
N ASP A 80 -18.49 -27.52 31.30
CA ASP A 80 -18.12 -26.97 32.62
C ASP A 80 -16.74 -26.27 32.62
N LEU A 81 -15.91 -26.48 31.60
CA LEU A 81 -14.52 -26.02 31.58
C LEU A 81 -14.38 -24.49 31.53
N GLY A 82 -15.33 -23.80 30.88
CA GLY A 82 -15.32 -22.34 30.73
C GLY A 82 -14.02 -21.82 30.10
N ASP A 83 -13.40 -20.82 30.74
CA ASP A 83 -12.13 -20.20 30.34
C ASP A 83 -10.89 -20.86 30.98
N THR A 84 -11.06 -22.00 31.65
CA THR A 84 -9.97 -22.69 32.37
C THR A 84 -8.89 -23.16 31.40
N LEU A 85 -7.62 -22.96 31.75
CA LEU A 85 -6.49 -23.48 30.97
C LEU A 85 -6.43 -25.00 31.06
N ILE A 86 -6.09 -25.62 29.94
CA ILE A 86 -6.00 -27.08 29.80
C ILE A 86 -4.53 -27.46 29.87
N LEU A 87 -4.23 -28.46 30.71
CA LEU A 87 -2.95 -29.13 30.74
C LEU A 87 -3.10 -30.47 30.00
N VAL A 88 -2.37 -30.63 28.90
CA VAL A 88 -2.35 -31.88 28.13
C VAL A 88 -0.91 -32.42 28.04
N PRO A 89 -0.67 -33.72 28.27
CA PRO A 89 0.61 -34.33 27.99
C PRO A 89 0.99 -34.14 26.51
N ILE A 90 2.27 -33.91 26.24
CA ILE A 90 2.79 -34.05 24.88
C ILE A 90 2.92 -35.55 24.64
N TRP A 91 1.93 -36.12 23.94
CA TRP A 91 1.79 -37.57 23.83
C TRP A 91 2.95 -38.24 23.08
N THR A 92 3.66 -37.49 22.23
CA THR A 92 4.88 -37.97 21.57
C THR A 92 6.04 -38.18 22.54
N ASP A 93 6.02 -37.56 23.72
CA ASP A 93 7.09 -37.62 24.72
C ASP A 93 6.66 -38.27 26.04
N VAL A 94 5.63 -39.14 25.99
CA VAL A 94 5.37 -40.07 27.07
C VAL A 94 6.48 -41.12 27.08
N LEU A 95 7.36 -41.01 28.07
CA LEU A 95 8.59 -41.80 28.18
C LEU A 95 8.81 -42.27 29.62
N THR A 96 9.45 -43.41 29.77
CA THR A 96 9.92 -43.84 31.09
C THR A 96 11.10 -42.97 31.56
N GLY A 97 11.36 -42.90 32.87
CA GLY A 97 12.52 -42.17 33.38
C GLY A 97 13.86 -42.65 32.77
N ALA A 98 13.96 -43.94 32.40
CA ALA A 98 15.14 -44.49 31.73
C ALA A 98 15.33 -43.97 30.29
N GLN A 99 14.24 -43.57 29.62
CA GLN A 99 14.23 -43.09 28.23
C GLN A 99 14.21 -41.56 28.13
N TRP A 100 14.15 -40.84 29.25
CA TRP A 100 13.90 -39.40 29.29
C TRP A 100 14.93 -38.54 28.52
N ALA A 101 16.15 -39.05 28.35
CA ALA A 101 17.18 -38.41 27.53
C ALA A 101 16.77 -38.28 26.05
N ASP A 102 15.90 -39.18 25.55
CA ASP A 102 15.48 -39.26 24.14
C ASP A 102 14.25 -38.39 23.81
N ARG A 103 13.76 -37.59 24.76
CA ARG A 103 12.60 -36.71 24.56
C ARG A 103 12.82 -35.71 23.42
N ILE A 104 11.77 -35.42 22.65
CA ILE A 104 11.81 -34.44 21.55
C ILE A 104 11.66 -33.02 22.10
N HIS A 105 10.89 -32.85 23.16
CA HIS A 105 10.55 -31.57 23.77
C HIS A 105 11.13 -31.46 25.18
N THR A 106 11.43 -30.24 25.59
CA THR A 106 11.83 -29.92 26.95
C THR A 106 10.95 -28.80 27.51
N GLY A 107 10.46 -28.98 28.73
CA GLY A 107 9.71 -27.96 29.48
C GLY A 107 10.41 -27.66 30.80
N ASN A 108 9.91 -26.68 31.55
CA ASN A 108 10.36 -26.42 32.93
C ASN A 108 9.75 -27.41 33.93
N TYR A 109 8.67 -28.07 33.54
CA TYR A 109 7.92 -29.01 34.35
C TYR A 109 7.54 -30.23 33.52
N LEU A 110 7.29 -31.34 34.20
CA LEU A 110 6.85 -32.60 33.63
C LEU A 110 5.72 -33.21 34.46
N LEU A 111 4.85 -33.98 33.82
CA LEU A 111 3.74 -34.67 34.45
C LEU A 111 4.12 -36.14 34.61
N ARG A 112 4.06 -36.66 35.84
CA ARG A 112 4.10 -38.11 36.10
C ARG A 112 2.71 -38.70 35.94
N LEU A 113 2.54 -39.57 34.96
CA LEU A 113 1.21 -40.05 34.54
C LEU A 113 0.55 -41.00 35.54
N SER A 114 1.32 -41.68 36.39
CA SER A 114 0.79 -42.66 37.33
C SER A 114 -0.08 -42.06 38.43
N ASP A 115 0.19 -40.80 38.81
CA ASP A 115 -0.51 -40.12 39.90
C ASP A 115 -0.79 -38.63 39.63
N ASN A 116 -0.61 -38.19 38.39
CA ASN A 116 -0.86 -36.82 37.93
C ASN A 116 -0.05 -35.75 38.68
N THR A 117 1.10 -36.13 39.25
CA THR A 117 1.98 -35.19 39.94
C THR A 117 2.76 -34.35 38.92
N ILE A 118 2.76 -33.03 39.10
CA ILE A 118 3.64 -32.12 38.35
C ILE A 118 4.97 -32.01 39.09
N LEU A 119 6.07 -32.25 38.37
CA LEU A 119 7.44 -32.21 38.88
C LEU A 119 8.24 -31.15 38.12
N ALA A 120 9.29 -30.60 38.74
CA ALA A 120 10.28 -29.79 38.04
C ALA A 120 11.05 -30.63 37.02
N ALA A 121 11.51 -30.02 35.93
CA ALA A 121 12.18 -30.73 34.84
C ALA A 121 13.52 -31.39 35.23
N ASP A 122 14.15 -30.91 36.30
CA ASP A 122 15.39 -31.43 36.87
C ASP A 122 15.17 -32.46 38.00
N ALA A 123 13.92 -32.87 38.24
CA ALA A 123 13.60 -33.90 39.22
C ALA A 123 14.27 -35.23 38.88
N VAL A 124 14.73 -35.96 39.90
CA VAL A 124 15.23 -37.33 39.74
C VAL A 124 14.06 -38.24 39.36
N LEU A 125 14.13 -38.83 38.17
CA LEU A 125 13.06 -39.66 37.62
C LEU A 125 13.24 -41.12 38.00
N ASP A 126 12.16 -41.76 38.44
CA ASP A 126 12.10 -43.22 38.56
C ASP A 126 12.22 -43.85 37.16
N PRO A 127 13.13 -44.81 36.95
CA PRO A 127 13.39 -45.36 35.62
C PRO A 127 12.21 -46.12 35.00
N VAL A 128 11.23 -46.55 35.79
CA VAL A 128 10.10 -47.39 35.34
C VAL A 128 8.83 -46.56 35.10
N LEU A 129 8.65 -45.46 35.84
CA LEU A 129 7.44 -44.64 35.71
C LEU A 129 7.46 -43.79 34.45
N GLU A 130 6.28 -43.50 33.92
CA GLU A 130 6.09 -42.68 32.72
C GLU A 130 5.92 -41.20 33.08
N TYR A 131 6.59 -40.38 32.29
CA TYR A 131 6.60 -38.93 32.39
C TYR A 131 6.34 -38.33 31.01
N ALA A 132 5.79 -37.13 30.98
CA ALA A 132 5.69 -36.35 29.75
C ALA A 132 5.89 -34.86 30.04
N PRO A 133 6.52 -34.09 29.14
CA PRO A 133 6.31 -32.66 29.14
C PRO A 133 4.83 -32.40 28.84
N PHE A 134 4.31 -31.25 29.26
CA PHE A 134 2.89 -30.93 29.06
C PHE A 134 2.73 -29.54 28.44
N LEU A 135 1.77 -29.44 27.54
CA LEU A 135 1.34 -28.19 26.94
C LEU A 135 0.23 -27.61 27.82
N VAL A 136 0.38 -26.33 28.20
CA VAL A 136 -0.67 -25.56 28.86
C VAL A 136 -1.26 -24.60 27.85
N GLY A 137 -2.57 -24.71 27.61
CA GLY A 137 -3.20 -23.98 26.52
C GLY A 137 -4.71 -23.98 26.55
N ARG A 138 -5.31 -23.71 25.39
CA ARG A 138 -6.75 -23.69 25.17
C ARG A 138 -7.11 -24.55 23.98
N PHE A 139 -8.35 -25.01 23.93
CA PHE A 139 -8.87 -25.61 22.70
C PHE A 139 -8.87 -24.54 21.59
N VAL A 140 -8.39 -24.92 20.40
CA VAL A 140 -8.43 -24.03 19.21
C VAL A 140 -9.89 -23.79 18.81
N GLU A 141 -10.69 -24.83 18.86
CA GLU A 141 -12.13 -24.82 18.62
C GLU A 141 -12.81 -25.71 19.65
N GLN A 142 -14.08 -25.46 19.96
CA GLN A 142 -14.84 -26.30 20.88
C GLN A 142 -14.89 -27.73 20.33
N PRO A 143 -14.42 -28.76 21.07
CA PRO A 143 -14.41 -30.12 20.57
C PRO A 143 -15.81 -30.63 20.20
N GLU A 144 -15.97 -31.06 18.95
CA GLU A 144 -17.17 -31.73 18.47
C GLU A 144 -17.03 -33.24 18.65
N LEU A 145 -17.88 -33.85 19.48
CA LEU A 145 -17.96 -35.30 19.65
C LEU A 145 -18.99 -35.86 18.67
N LYS A 146 -18.52 -36.63 17.70
CA LYS A 146 -19.36 -37.28 16.69
C LYS A 146 -19.71 -38.70 17.18
N PRO A 147 -20.98 -38.96 17.56
CA PRO A 147 -21.37 -40.29 18.00
C PRO A 147 -21.38 -41.27 16.82
N PHE A 148 -20.92 -42.50 17.03
CA PHE A 148 -21.10 -43.55 16.03
C PHE A 148 -22.57 -44.00 15.94
N SER A 149 -23.28 -44.00 17.07
CA SER A 149 -24.72 -44.21 17.23
C SER A 149 -25.16 -43.72 18.62
N GLU A 150 -26.46 -43.73 18.94
CA GLU A 150 -26.97 -43.26 20.25
C GLU A 150 -26.38 -44.01 21.45
N ASP A 151 -26.08 -45.30 21.29
CA ASP A 151 -25.50 -46.15 22.35
C ASP A 151 -24.01 -46.46 22.14
N ALA A 152 -23.47 -46.18 20.95
CA ALA A 152 -22.06 -46.40 20.65
C ALA A 152 -21.19 -45.25 21.16
N GLY A 153 -19.88 -45.49 21.15
CA GLY A 153 -18.87 -44.47 21.42
C GLY A 153 -18.94 -43.24 20.52
N ALA A 154 -17.96 -42.36 20.66
CA ALA A 154 -17.81 -41.18 19.81
C ALA A 154 -16.35 -41.01 19.40
N ASP A 155 -16.12 -40.43 18.23
CA ASP A 155 -14.83 -39.87 17.84
C ASP A 155 -14.82 -38.35 18.03
N ALA A 156 -13.65 -37.80 18.31
CA ALA A 156 -13.43 -36.36 18.35
C ALA A 156 -12.04 -36.02 17.84
N SER A 157 -11.92 -34.93 17.09
CA SER A 157 -10.65 -34.29 16.80
C SER A 157 -10.49 -33.09 17.72
N ILE A 158 -9.42 -33.06 18.50
CA ILE A 158 -9.18 -32.04 19.52
C ILE A 158 -7.81 -31.43 19.26
N ALA A 159 -7.79 -30.11 19.08
CA ALA A 159 -6.57 -29.33 18.97
C ALA A 159 -6.42 -28.41 20.17
N ILE A 160 -5.27 -28.47 20.85
CA ILE A 160 -4.92 -27.58 21.96
C ILE A 160 -3.72 -26.75 21.54
N GLU A 161 -3.87 -25.43 21.59
CA GLU A 161 -2.82 -24.47 21.28
C GLU A 161 -2.25 -23.86 22.55
N GLU A 162 -0.93 -23.76 22.61
CA GLU A 162 -0.21 -23.21 23.75
C GLU A 162 -0.59 -21.73 23.97
N ASP A 163 -1.22 -21.47 25.11
CA ASP A 163 -1.65 -20.14 25.59
C ASP A 163 -1.26 -19.95 27.08
N GLY A 164 -0.36 -20.81 27.56
CA GLY A 164 0.14 -20.78 28.93
C GLY A 164 1.13 -19.64 29.18
N PRO A 165 1.28 -19.21 30.46
CA PRO A 165 2.37 -18.34 30.88
C PRO A 165 3.75 -18.88 30.46
N TRP A 166 4.74 -17.99 30.37
CA TRP A 166 6.11 -18.32 29.97
C TRP A 166 6.73 -19.48 30.75
N ASP A 167 6.39 -19.64 32.04
CA ASP A 167 6.92 -20.71 32.89
C ASP A 167 6.51 -22.11 32.42
N TYR A 168 5.41 -22.25 31.67
CA TYR A 168 4.93 -23.53 31.13
C TYR A 168 5.43 -23.83 29.72
N ARG A 169 6.33 -22.99 29.22
CA ARG A 169 6.71 -23.05 27.83
C ARG A 169 7.46 -24.33 27.49
N ILE A 170 7.11 -24.87 26.34
CA ILE A 170 7.80 -26.00 25.73
C ILE A 170 8.80 -25.50 24.71
N ARG A 171 9.99 -26.11 24.73
CA ARG A 171 11.08 -25.89 23.77
C ARG A 171 11.42 -27.21 23.09
N ILE A 172 12.16 -27.12 22.00
CA ILE A 172 12.72 -28.29 21.32
C ILE A 172 13.96 -28.74 22.10
N ASN A 173 14.10 -30.04 22.35
CA ASN A 173 15.26 -30.65 22.99
C ASN A 173 16.37 -30.92 21.95
N ALA A 174 16.83 -29.90 21.22
CA ALA A 174 17.88 -30.04 20.21
C ALA A 174 19.24 -29.59 20.74
N ASP A 175 20.27 -30.43 20.55
CA ASP A 175 21.62 -30.18 21.09
C ASP A 175 22.49 -29.26 20.20
N VAL A 176 22.11 -29.03 18.94
CA VAL A 176 22.98 -28.32 17.97
C VAL A 176 22.18 -27.36 17.09
N ALA A 177 22.63 -26.11 17.03
CA ALA A 177 22.27 -25.18 15.97
C ALA A 177 23.03 -25.57 14.70
N ILE A 178 22.34 -26.16 13.72
CA ILE A 178 22.93 -26.56 12.44
C ILE A 178 22.51 -25.52 11.40
N ASP A 179 23.49 -24.92 10.72
CA ASP A 179 23.25 -23.92 9.65
C ASP A 179 23.18 -24.56 8.24
N THR A 180 23.36 -25.89 8.19
CA THR A 180 23.39 -26.72 6.98
C THR A 180 22.34 -27.82 7.08
N TRP A 181 21.71 -28.15 5.96
CA TRP A 181 20.76 -29.24 5.88
C TRP A 181 21.41 -30.57 6.31
N PRO A 182 20.88 -31.26 7.34
CA PRO A 182 21.44 -32.52 7.82
C PRO A 182 21.36 -33.63 6.78
N ALA A 183 22.46 -34.34 6.54
CA ALA A 183 22.49 -35.48 5.61
C ALA A 183 21.60 -36.65 6.06
N THR A 184 21.22 -36.70 7.33
CA THR A 184 20.30 -37.70 7.88
C THR A 184 18.83 -37.43 7.52
N LEU A 185 18.50 -36.27 6.96
CA LEU A 185 17.15 -35.88 6.57
C LEU A 185 16.99 -35.96 5.05
N GLU A 186 16.53 -37.12 4.56
CA GLU A 186 16.34 -37.35 3.14
C GLU A 186 14.87 -37.17 2.72
N PRO A 187 14.57 -36.49 1.59
CA PRO A 187 13.24 -36.46 0.98
C PRO A 187 12.75 -37.85 0.59
N GLU A 188 11.43 -38.02 0.60
CA GLU A 188 10.75 -38.98 -0.24
C GLU A 188 10.63 -38.40 -1.66
N TRP A 189 11.60 -38.72 -2.53
CA TRP A 189 11.67 -38.20 -3.90
C TRP A 189 10.50 -38.58 -4.82
N THR A 190 9.56 -39.41 -4.36
CA THR A 190 8.39 -39.83 -5.14
C THR A 190 7.39 -38.69 -5.35
N ASP A 191 7.34 -37.73 -4.42
CA ASP A 191 6.30 -36.70 -4.35
C ASP A 191 6.89 -35.29 -4.19
N VAL A 192 7.82 -34.89 -5.07
CA VAL A 192 8.36 -33.52 -5.09
C VAL A 192 7.46 -32.61 -5.92
N ILE A 193 7.01 -31.52 -5.32
CA ILE A 193 6.17 -30.50 -5.96
C ILE A 193 7.02 -29.26 -6.23
N ASP A 194 7.08 -28.85 -7.50
CA ASP A 194 7.64 -27.56 -7.89
C ASP A 194 6.66 -26.44 -7.50
N ARG A 195 7.12 -25.54 -6.62
CA ARG A 195 6.38 -24.35 -6.19
C ARG A 195 6.99 -23.07 -6.77
N SER A 196 7.86 -23.15 -7.76
CA SER A 196 8.54 -21.98 -8.32
C SER A 196 7.56 -20.92 -8.80
N GLU A 197 7.78 -19.69 -8.35
CA GLU A 197 6.94 -18.54 -8.69
C GLU A 197 7.66 -17.70 -9.74
N THR A 198 7.13 -17.71 -10.97
CA THR A 198 7.58 -16.80 -12.03
C THR A 198 7.01 -15.41 -11.73
N GLY A 199 7.74 -14.61 -10.94
CA GLY A 199 7.30 -13.31 -10.46
C GLY A 199 6.76 -12.41 -11.57
N ARG A 200 5.43 -12.22 -11.60
CA ARG A 200 4.75 -11.10 -12.27
C ARG A 200 3.46 -10.76 -11.54
N GLU A 201 3.55 -9.86 -10.57
CA GLU A 201 2.55 -8.79 -10.42
C GLU A 201 3.17 -7.61 -9.67
N TYR A 202 3.41 -6.53 -10.42
CA TYR A 202 3.95 -5.28 -9.91
C TYR A 202 2.82 -4.49 -9.21
N VAL A 203 2.90 -4.35 -7.89
CA VAL A 203 2.15 -3.31 -7.16
C VAL A 203 3.14 -2.47 -6.35
N GLN A 204 4.18 -1.95 -7.00
CA GLN A 204 5.20 -1.11 -6.37
C GLN A 204 4.72 0.35 -6.30
N LEU A 205 4.65 0.89 -5.07
CA LEU A 205 4.44 2.31 -4.78
C LEU A 205 5.80 2.99 -4.57
N GLY A 206 6.38 3.53 -5.66
CA GLY A 206 7.60 4.35 -5.67
C GLY A 206 8.92 3.56 -5.64
N ALA A 207 9.94 4.03 -6.38
CA ALA A 207 11.20 3.31 -6.62
C ALA A 207 12.19 3.30 -5.43
N GLY A 208 11.77 3.71 -4.23
CA GLY A 208 12.74 4.06 -3.20
C GLY A 208 12.39 3.96 -1.73
N ARG A 209 11.34 3.25 -1.26
CA ARG A 209 11.16 3.08 0.21
C ARG A 209 10.72 1.69 0.68
N GLU A 210 11.51 1.26 1.66
CA GLU A 210 11.37 0.14 2.62
C GLU A 210 11.45 -1.28 2.04
N ARG A 211 12.61 -1.91 2.32
CA ARG A 211 12.78 -3.35 2.40
C ARG A 211 11.62 -3.93 3.21
N GLY A 212 10.71 -4.65 2.56
CA GLY A 212 9.84 -5.57 3.28
C GLY A 212 10.69 -6.60 4.03
N VAL A 213 10.12 -7.36 4.95
CA VAL A 213 10.81 -8.44 5.70
C VAL A 213 11.30 -9.54 4.76
N GLU A 214 10.81 -9.57 3.52
CA GLU A 214 11.36 -10.41 2.46
C GLU A 214 12.49 -9.75 1.65
N ASN A 215 12.92 -8.54 2.01
CA ASN A 215 13.92 -7.72 1.35
C ASN A 215 13.70 -7.43 -0.15
N GLN A 216 12.68 -7.96 -0.85
CA GLN A 216 12.63 -7.86 -2.31
C GLN A 216 11.22 -7.84 -2.93
N GLU A 217 11.14 -7.11 -4.04
CA GLU A 217 10.01 -7.11 -4.97
C GLU A 217 10.16 -8.30 -5.92
N VAL A 218 9.49 -9.40 -5.58
CA VAL A 218 9.24 -10.62 -6.38
C VAL A 218 10.33 -10.91 -7.44
N ALA A 219 11.57 -11.08 -6.98
CA ALA A 219 12.57 -11.79 -7.76
C ALA A 219 12.06 -13.23 -7.98
N PHE A 220 12.49 -13.83 -9.09
CA PHE A 220 12.19 -15.23 -9.38
C PHE A 220 12.63 -16.10 -8.19
N LYS A 221 11.67 -16.81 -7.56
CA LYS A 221 11.95 -17.72 -6.45
C LYS A 221 11.74 -19.15 -6.95
N TRP A 222 12.72 -20.01 -6.72
CA TRP A 222 12.57 -21.44 -6.99
C TRP A 222 12.03 -22.06 -5.72
N GLY A 223 10.84 -22.63 -5.80
CA GLY A 223 10.17 -23.25 -4.68
C GLY A 223 10.17 -24.75 -4.88
N GLN A 224 10.48 -25.50 -3.84
CA GLN A 224 10.26 -26.94 -3.85
C GLN A 224 9.62 -27.36 -2.55
N GLU A 225 8.70 -28.30 -2.65
CA GLU A 225 8.11 -28.97 -1.51
C GLU A 225 8.33 -30.46 -1.66
N ALA A 226 8.78 -31.11 -0.58
CA ALA A 226 8.79 -32.57 -0.53
C ALA A 226 8.39 -33.08 0.85
N ARG A 227 7.96 -34.33 0.85
CA ARG A 227 7.65 -35.09 2.06
C ARG A 227 8.91 -35.70 2.65
N PHE A 228 8.96 -35.79 3.97
CA PHE A 228 9.99 -36.49 4.72
C PHE A 228 9.34 -37.50 5.66
N LEU A 229 10.01 -38.63 5.83
CA LEU A 229 9.72 -39.61 6.87
C LEU A 229 10.88 -39.60 7.87
N LEU A 230 10.61 -39.06 9.05
CA LEU A 230 11.53 -38.99 10.18
C LEU A 230 11.37 -40.30 10.96
N SER A 231 12.33 -41.20 10.81
CA SER A 231 12.31 -42.56 11.35
C SER A 231 12.75 -42.68 12.81
N SER A 232 13.26 -41.59 13.40
CA SER A 232 13.74 -41.58 14.78
C SER A 232 13.48 -40.24 15.48
N ARG A 233 13.45 -40.28 16.82
CA ARG A 233 13.40 -39.08 17.69
C ARG A 233 14.56 -38.13 17.41
N ASP A 234 15.73 -38.66 17.07
CA ASP A 234 16.90 -37.86 16.75
C ASP A 234 16.75 -37.05 15.45
N GLN A 235 16.21 -37.68 14.39
CA GLN A 235 15.87 -36.98 13.15
C GLN A 235 14.81 -35.89 13.39
N ILE A 236 13.80 -36.18 14.23
CA ILE A 236 12.78 -35.20 14.62
C ILE A 236 13.41 -33.99 15.33
N ARG A 237 14.23 -34.22 16.36
CA ARG A 237 14.94 -33.15 17.08
C ARG A 237 15.85 -32.34 16.16
N THR A 238 16.54 -33.02 15.26
CA THR A 238 17.43 -32.42 14.27
C THR A 238 16.68 -31.48 13.33
N LEU A 239 15.55 -31.92 12.76
CA LEU A 239 14.71 -31.06 11.91
C LEU A 239 14.14 -29.87 12.68
N LEU A 240 13.60 -30.11 13.87
CA LEU A 240 12.99 -29.07 14.69
C LEU A 240 14.04 -28.03 15.12
N GLY A 241 15.24 -28.46 15.51
CA GLY A 241 16.35 -27.57 15.81
C GLY A 241 16.78 -26.73 14.61
N LEU A 242 16.78 -27.30 13.40
CA LEU A 242 17.01 -26.56 12.15
C LEU A 242 15.92 -25.50 11.92
N PHE A 243 14.64 -25.86 12.11
CA PHE A 243 13.51 -24.94 11.95
C PHE A 243 13.53 -23.79 12.97
N GLU A 244 13.85 -24.09 14.23
CA GLU A 244 14.04 -23.09 15.30
C GLU A 244 15.21 -22.14 14.98
N LYS A 245 16.34 -22.69 14.54
CA LYS A 245 17.52 -21.91 14.13
C LYS A 245 17.25 -21.03 12.92
N ALA A 246 16.52 -21.55 11.92
CA ALA A 246 16.11 -20.81 10.73
C ALA A 246 15.06 -19.73 11.05
N GLN A 247 14.40 -19.81 12.20
CA GLN A 247 13.32 -18.91 12.62
C GLN A 247 12.20 -18.86 11.56
N GLY A 248 11.82 -20.03 11.05
CA GLY A 248 10.86 -20.16 9.96
C GLY A 248 11.44 -19.63 8.65
N ARG A 249 10.77 -18.65 8.03
CA ARG A 249 11.20 -18.10 6.73
C ARG A 249 12.29 -17.04 6.81
N THR A 250 12.80 -16.75 8.01
CA THR A 250 13.57 -15.51 8.27
C THR A 250 15.04 -15.65 7.95
N GLN A 251 15.69 -16.69 8.45
CA GLN A 251 17.10 -16.96 8.24
C GLN A 251 17.24 -18.01 7.13
N SER A 252 18.25 -17.84 6.28
CA SER A 252 18.60 -18.88 5.32
C SER A 252 19.51 -19.93 5.94
N LEU A 253 19.40 -21.13 5.39
CA LEU A 253 20.24 -22.27 5.67
C LEU A 253 20.89 -22.75 4.37
N SER A 254 22.04 -23.41 4.49
CA SER A 254 22.71 -24.04 3.36
C SER A 254 22.09 -25.41 3.07
N MET A 255 21.78 -25.71 1.81
CA MET A 255 21.29 -27.04 1.41
C MET A 255 22.01 -27.60 0.17
N PRO A 256 22.52 -28.85 0.22
CA PRO A 256 23.43 -29.37 -0.81
C PRO A 256 22.80 -30.10 -2.02
N TRP A 257 21.48 -30.26 -2.14
CA TRP A 257 20.96 -31.34 -3.03
C TRP A 257 19.52 -31.25 -3.54
N TRP A 258 18.73 -30.28 -3.10
CA TRP A 258 17.29 -30.26 -3.46
C TRP A 258 16.98 -29.45 -4.72
N PHE A 259 17.62 -28.29 -4.92
CA PHE A 259 17.01 -27.26 -5.76
C PHE A 259 17.02 -27.43 -7.28
N LYS A 260 17.63 -28.48 -7.85
CA LYS A 260 17.37 -28.94 -9.23
C LYS A 260 18.05 -30.28 -9.53
N PRO A 261 17.41 -31.22 -10.25
CA PRO A 261 18.14 -32.30 -10.90
C PRO A 261 18.94 -31.70 -12.08
N GLY A 262 20.25 -31.55 -11.90
CA GLY A 262 21.18 -31.04 -12.89
C GLY A 262 22.61 -31.47 -12.57
N ALA A 263 23.52 -31.36 -13.55
CA ALA A 263 24.94 -31.57 -13.28
C ALA A 263 25.46 -30.40 -12.42
N ASP A 264 26.32 -30.70 -11.45
CA ASP A 264 27.05 -29.68 -10.68
C ASP A 264 27.88 -28.82 -11.63
N ASP A 265 27.45 -27.59 -11.87
CA ASP A 265 28.18 -26.60 -12.67
C ASP A 265 28.21 -25.24 -11.96
N PRO A 266 29.13 -24.33 -12.32
CA PRO A 266 29.24 -23.03 -11.67
C PRO A 266 27.99 -22.14 -11.78
N ALA A 267 27.06 -22.42 -12.70
CA ALA A 267 25.77 -21.73 -12.81
C ALA A 267 24.68 -22.38 -11.92
N THR A 268 24.96 -23.55 -11.34
CA THR A 268 24.09 -24.36 -10.49
C THR A 268 24.89 -25.04 -9.36
N PRO A 269 25.43 -24.26 -8.40
CA PRO A 269 26.34 -24.79 -7.39
C PRO A 269 25.69 -25.89 -6.54
N HIS A 270 26.48 -26.92 -6.23
CA HIS A 270 26.14 -28.02 -5.31
C HIS A 270 25.65 -27.60 -3.92
N GLU A 271 25.75 -26.33 -3.52
CA GLU A 271 25.22 -25.82 -2.25
C GLU A 271 24.49 -24.52 -2.53
N THR A 272 23.27 -24.37 -2.02
CA THR A 272 22.49 -23.15 -2.19
C THR A 272 21.88 -22.68 -0.88
N LYS A 273 21.55 -21.38 -0.80
CA LYS A 273 20.88 -20.78 0.35
C LYS A 273 19.38 -20.82 0.16
N VAL A 274 18.72 -21.32 1.19
CA VAL A 274 17.30 -21.66 1.15
C VAL A 274 16.64 -21.18 2.42
N ARG A 275 15.34 -20.88 2.36
CA ARG A 275 14.53 -20.51 3.53
C ARG A 275 13.29 -21.40 3.58
N PHE A 276 12.73 -21.61 4.78
CA PHE A 276 11.41 -22.23 4.86
C PHE A 276 10.36 -21.35 4.20
N ALA A 277 9.38 -21.97 3.55
CA ALA A 277 8.26 -21.26 2.92
C ALA A 277 7.23 -20.73 3.91
N SER A 278 7.27 -21.21 5.14
CA SER A 278 6.26 -20.97 6.16
C SER A 278 6.91 -20.74 7.52
N ASP A 279 6.28 -19.90 8.34
CA ASP A 279 6.61 -19.74 9.77
C ASP A 279 5.95 -20.83 10.64
N LYS A 280 5.33 -21.82 9.98
CA LYS A 280 4.69 -22.99 10.58
C LYS A 280 5.27 -24.27 10.00
N LEU A 281 5.56 -25.22 10.88
CA LEU A 281 5.97 -26.57 10.54
C LEU A 281 5.03 -27.56 11.23
N GLU A 282 4.47 -28.52 10.50
CA GLU A 282 3.54 -29.51 11.04
C GLU A 282 4.09 -30.92 10.89
N LEU A 283 4.27 -31.62 12.01
CA LEU A 283 4.70 -33.01 12.04
C LEU A 283 3.49 -33.88 12.34
N THR A 284 3.19 -34.81 11.44
CA THR A 284 2.18 -35.86 11.63
C THR A 284 2.86 -37.12 12.16
N TYR A 285 2.54 -37.53 13.38
CA TYR A 285 3.18 -38.64 14.06
C TYR A 285 2.48 -39.97 13.73
N ILE A 286 3.27 -40.93 13.26
CA ILE A 286 2.86 -42.33 13.08
C ILE A 286 3.05 -43.10 14.38
N THR A 287 4.17 -42.82 15.08
CA THR A 287 4.44 -43.28 16.44
C THR A 287 5.11 -42.15 17.23
N GLY A 288 5.28 -42.29 18.54
CA GLY A 288 6.01 -41.28 19.33
C GLY A 288 7.48 -41.07 18.89
N ALA A 289 8.03 -41.93 18.04
CA ALA A 289 9.39 -41.83 17.53
C ALA A 289 9.48 -41.64 16.00
N VAL A 290 8.35 -41.71 15.28
CA VAL A 290 8.30 -41.65 13.80
C VAL A 290 7.26 -40.62 13.38
N ALA A 291 7.67 -39.66 12.56
CA ALA A 291 6.79 -38.62 12.06
C ALA A 291 6.98 -38.38 10.56
N SER A 292 5.94 -37.90 9.90
CA SER A 292 5.99 -37.41 8.54
C SER A 292 5.74 -35.91 8.51
N VAL A 293 6.40 -35.20 7.60
CA VAL A 293 6.31 -33.75 7.45
C VAL A 293 6.43 -33.38 5.97
N SER A 294 5.68 -32.38 5.53
CA SER A 294 5.85 -31.76 4.21
C SER A 294 6.56 -30.43 4.40
N ILE A 295 7.71 -30.23 3.76
CA ILE A 295 8.50 -29.02 3.90
C ILE A 295 8.64 -28.35 2.55
N ALA A 296 8.13 -27.13 2.47
CA ALA A 296 8.38 -26.24 1.35
C ALA A 296 9.57 -25.32 1.68
N LEU A 297 10.52 -25.25 0.76
CA LEU A 297 11.71 -24.41 0.83
C LEU A 297 11.74 -23.49 -0.40
N TRP A 298 12.20 -22.26 -0.20
CA TRP A 298 12.49 -21.31 -1.28
C TRP A 298 13.99 -21.15 -1.41
N GLN A 299 14.50 -21.36 -2.62
CA GLN A 299 15.82 -20.87 -2.98
C GLN A 299 15.80 -19.36 -3.03
N VAL A 300 16.85 -18.75 -2.52
CA VAL A 300 17.00 -17.30 -2.48
C VAL A 300 18.19 -16.93 -3.34
N PRO A 301 18.01 -16.71 -4.67
CA PRO A 301 19.12 -16.58 -5.62
C PRO A 301 20.13 -15.48 -5.26
N TRP A 302 19.67 -14.42 -4.59
CA TRP A 302 20.50 -13.29 -4.18
C TRP A 302 21.21 -13.46 -2.83
N GLU A 303 20.95 -14.55 -2.11
CA GLU A 303 21.72 -14.93 -0.90
C GLU A 303 22.77 -15.97 -1.20
N VAL A 304 22.78 -16.52 -2.41
CA VAL A 304 23.93 -17.26 -2.94
C VAL A 304 25.03 -16.22 -3.15
N ASP A 305 26.21 -16.45 -2.56
CA ASP A 305 27.38 -15.60 -2.78
C ASP A 305 27.52 -15.33 -4.28
N GLU A 306 27.60 -14.06 -4.66
CA GLU A 306 27.58 -13.61 -6.05
C GLU A 306 28.47 -14.52 -6.92
N ILE A 307 27.89 -15.14 -7.95
CA ILE A 307 28.69 -15.80 -8.98
C ILE A 307 29.61 -14.71 -9.53
N ALA A 308 30.92 -14.85 -9.29
CA ALA A 308 31.91 -13.87 -9.72
C ALA A 308 31.77 -13.60 -11.23
N GLY A 309 31.22 -12.44 -11.61
CA GLY A 309 31.08 -12.01 -13.00
C GLY A 309 29.66 -11.66 -13.47
N GLU A 310 28.61 -11.89 -12.68
CA GLU A 310 27.32 -11.24 -12.95
C GLU A 310 27.26 -9.90 -12.21
N GLU A 311 27.14 -8.78 -12.93
CA GLU A 311 26.70 -7.51 -12.36
C GLU A 311 25.16 -7.49 -12.33
N PRO A 312 24.46 -7.67 -11.19
CA PRO A 312 23.08 -7.25 -11.08
C PRO A 312 23.02 -5.96 -10.27
N ALA A 313 23.17 -4.82 -10.93
CA ALA A 313 22.67 -3.56 -10.40
C ALA A 313 22.18 -2.72 -11.57
N GLN A 314 20.93 -2.91 -11.97
CA GLN A 314 20.26 -1.84 -12.71
C GLN A 314 20.29 -0.62 -11.78
N ALA A 315 21.12 0.37 -12.11
CA ALA A 315 21.39 1.49 -11.23
C ALA A 315 20.08 2.12 -10.75
N ALA A 316 19.98 2.40 -9.44
CA ALA A 316 18.74 2.82 -8.80
C ALA A 316 18.15 4.03 -9.52
N ARG A 317 17.01 3.89 -10.19
CA ARG A 317 16.36 5.02 -10.87
C ARG A 317 15.48 5.76 -9.87
N ALA A 318 15.62 7.08 -9.81
CA ALA A 318 14.73 7.95 -9.07
C ALA A 318 13.86 8.75 -10.05
N TYR A 319 12.59 8.91 -9.73
CA TYR A 319 11.70 9.82 -10.45
C TYR A 319 11.49 11.10 -9.63
N LEU A 320 11.62 12.23 -10.31
CA LEU A 320 11.43 13.57 -9.76
C LEU A 320 10.15 14.15 -10.37
N TYR A 321 9.24 14.59 -9.52
CA TYR A 321 7.91 15.09 -9.87
C TYR A 321 7.84 16.58 -9.55
N ARG A 322 7.68 17.41 -10.58
CA ARG A 322 7.55 18.85 -10.45
C ARG A 322 6.13 19.27 -10.77
N HIS A 323 5.36 19.60 -9.74
CA HIS A 323 4.02 20.16 -9.93
C HIS A 323 4.14 21.68 -10.02
N THR A 324 3.52 22.27 -11.02
CA THR A 324 3.57 23.72 -11.27
C THR A 324 2.17 24.28 -11.42
N LEU A 325 1.74 25.10 -10.47
CA LEU A 325 0.51 25.89 -10.59
C LEU A 325 0.83 27.16 -11.39
N ARG A 326 0.28 27.25 -12.60
CA ARG A 326 0.56 28.35 -13.55
C ARG A 326 -0.29 29.59 -13.25
N VAL A 327 0.00 30.28 -12.15
CA VAL A 327 -0.64 31.58 -11.84
C VAL A 327 0.07 32.72 -12.57
N PRO A 328 -0.65 33.80 -12.96
CA PRO A 328 -0.05 34.93 -13.68
C PRO A 328 1.11 35.61 -12.93
N VAL A 329 1.01 35.72 -11.60
CA VAL A 329 1.96 36.46 -10.74
C VAL A 329 3.12 35.58 -10.24
N GLY A 330 3.55 34.61 -11.05
CA GLY A 330 4.69 33.74 -10.76
C GLY A 330 4.28 32.34 -10.30
N PRO A 331 4.82 31.28 -10.93
CA PRO A 331 4.34 29.92 -10.69
C PRO A 331 4.63 29.43 -9.28
N VAL A 332 3.71 28.64 -8.72
CA VAL A 332 3.98 27.88 -7.49
C VAL A 332 4.46 26.49 -7.86
N VAL A 333 5.63 26.11 -7.35
CA VAL A 333 6.28 24.84 -7.72
C VAL A 333 6.44 23.94 -6.49
N TRP A 334 5.92 22.72 -6.58
CA TRP A 334 6.19 21.64 -5.61
C TRP A 334 7.11 20.60 -6.24
N ARG A 335 8.09 20.14 -5.46
CA ARG A 335 9.12 19.19 -5.91
C ARG A 335 9.11 17.95 -5.03
N HIS A 336 8.67 16.84 -5.60
CA HIS A 336 8.56 15.54 -4.93
C HIS A 336 9.45 14.50 -5.60
N THR A 337 10.00 13.56 -4.87
CA THR A 337 10.67 12.38 -5.44
C THR A 337 10.11 11.12 -4.82
N ASP A 338 10.03 10.04 -5.60
CA ASP A 338 9.72 8.70 -5.09
C ASP A 338 10.91 8.03 -4.38
N TYR A 339 12.07 8.70 -4.38
CA TYR A 339 13.29 8.20 -3.78
C TYR A 339 13.33 8.38 -2.26
N ALA A 340 14.11 7.52 -1.58
CA ALA A 340 14.14 7.43 -0.11
C ALA A 340 14.52 8.73 0.60
N ARG A 341 15.41 9.50 -0.02
CA ARG A 341 16.09 10.66 0.54
C ARG A 341 15.92 11.86 -0.40
N PRO A 342 15.99 13.10 0.11
CA PRO A 342 15.97 14.27 -0.75
C PRO A 342 17.07 14.21 -1.81
N ILE A 343 16.73 14.62 -3.03
CA ILE A 343 17.66 14.69 -4.16
C ILE A 343 17.81 16.15 -4.54
N THR A 344 19.04 16.66 -4.52
CA THR A 344 19.35 18.01 -5.00
C THR A 344 19.90 17.92 -6.42
N VAL A 345 19.27 18.65 -7.33
CA VAL A 345 19.64 18.73 -8.75
C VAL A 345 19.79 20.19 -9.15
N THR A 346 20.46 20.47 -10.26
CA THR A 346 20.58 21.83 -10.80
C THR A 346 19.51 22.04 -11.87
N GLU A 347 18.57 22.97 -11.64
CA GLU A 347 17.58 23.44 -12.61
C GLU A 347 17.91 24.90 -12.97
N ASP A 348 18.07 25.20 -14.25
CA ASP A 348 18.35 26.58 -14.74
C ASP A 348 19.53 27.26 -14.04
N GLY A 349 20.56 26.48 -13.69
CA GLY A 349 21.75 26.96 -12.97
C GLY A 349 21.57 27.15 -11.46
N VAL A 350 20.38 26.86 -10.92
CA VAL A 350 20.06 26.99 -9.49
C VAL A 350 19.91 25.59 -8.87
N PRO A 351 20.55 25.31 -7.71
CA PRO A 351 20.33 24.06 -7.00
C PRO A 351 18.91 24.02 -6.43
N VAL A 352 18.15 22.99 -6.76
CA VAL A 352 16.80 22.74 -6.25
C VAL A 352 16.72 21.36 -5.61
N THR A 353 15.94 21.24 -4.53
CA THR A 353 15.79 19.97 -3.80
C THR A 353 14.40 19.40 -4.01
N TYR A 354 14.36 18.13 -4.42
CA TYR A 354 13.17 17.30 -4.46
C TYR A 354 13.05 16.53 -3.15
N TYR A 355 11.89 16.62 -2.51
CA TYR A 355 11.66 15.98 -1.21
C TYR A 355 10.94 14.64 -1.36
N PRO A 356 11.29 13.62 -0.56
CA PRO A 356 10.64 12.32 -0.62
C PRO A 356 9.13 12.42 -0.41
N PHE A 357 8.38 11.80 -1.30
CA PHE A 357 6.93 11.74 -1.23
C PHE A 357 6.42 10.38 -1.70
N LYS A 358 5.28 9.94 -1.18
CA LYS A 358 4.64 8.69 -1.63
C LYS A 358 3.87 8.98 -2.90
N ILE A 359 4.56 8.98 -4.04
CA ILE A 359 4.00 9.23 -5.36
C ILE A 359 4.49 8.15 -6.33
N GLU A 360 3.59 7.71 -7.19
CA GLU A 360 3.84 6.73 -8.26
C GLU A 360 3.14 7.19 -9.55
N HIS A 361 3.53 6.59 -10.66
CA HIS A 361 2.90 6.78 -11.95
C HIS A 361 2.77 5.45 -12.70
N ASP A 362 1.72 5.32 -13.52
CA ASP A 362 1.61 4.26 -14.50
C ASP A 362 2.74 4.34 -15.54
N LYS A 363 2.97 3.26 -16.29
CA LYS A 363 4.02 3.19 -17.32
C LYS A 363 3.99 4.44 -18.21
N LEU A 364 5.13 5.15 -18.26
CA LEU A 364 5.35 6.25 -19.19
C LEU A 364 5.57 5.69 -20.61
N SER A 365 4.49 5.45 -21.36
CA SER A 365 4.57 5.20 -22.79
C SER A 365 4.40 6.51 -23.55
N GLN A 366 5.33 6.77 -24.47
CA GLN A 366 5.15 7.79 -25.50
C GLN A 366 4.89 7.06 -26.82
N GLY A 367 3.72 7.30 -27.39
CA GLY A 367 3.39 6.81 -28.71
C GLY A 367 4.01 7.71 -29.80
N TYR A 368 3.92 7.27 -31.06
CA TYR A 368 4.07 8.17 -32.21
C TYR A 368 2.74 8.81 -32.61
N MET A 369 1.64 8.38 -32.00
CA MET A 369 0.32 8.96 -32.19
C MET A 369 0.22 10.28 -31.42
N LEU A 370 -0.63 11.18 -31.90
CA LEU A 370 -0.96 12.42 -31.19
C LEU A 370 -1.72 12.14 -29.89
N ASP A 371 -2.41 11.00 -29.85
CA ASP A 371 -3.13 10.46 -28.70
C ASP A 371 -2.12 9.80 -27.75
N ASP A 372 -1.52 10.60 -26.86
CA ASP A 372 -0.72 10.06 -25.77
C ASP A 372 -1.64 9.50 -24.68
N ASP A 373 -1.34 8.28 -24.23
CA ASP A 373 -2.08 7.64 -23.14
C ASP A 373 -1.97 8.48 -21.86
N PRO A 374 -3.09 8.84 -21.21
CA PRO A 374 -3.06 9.59 -19.97
C PRO A 374 -2.32 8.79 -18.90
N VAL A 375 -1.31 9.41 -18.30
CA VAL A 375 -0.56 8.79 -17.19
C VAL A 375 -1.39 8.95 -15.92
N LYS A 376 -1.67 7.85 -15.24
CA LYS A 376 -2.28 7.93 -13.91
C LYS A 376 -1.17 8.11 -12.89
N LEU A 377 -1.24 9.22 -12.18
CA LEU A 377 -0.43 9.44 -10.99
C LEU A 377 -1.21 8.92 -9.79
N ALA A 378 -0.54 8.28 -8.84
CA ALA A 378 -1.15 8.00 -7.55
C ALA A 378 -0.26 8.47 -6.41
N SER A 379 -0.89 8.99 -5.36
CA SER A 379 -0.17 9.58 -4.24
C SER A 379 -0.95 9.50 -2.94
N PHE A 380 -0.25 9.50 -1.80
CA PHE A 380 -0.91 9.59 -0.50
C PHE A 380 -1.38 11.01 -0.20
N VAL A 381 -2.56 11.11 0.43
CA VAL A 381 -3.09 12.38 0.93
C VAL A 381 -2.19 12.93 2.05
N THR A 382 -1.61 14.11 1.83
CA THR A 382 -1.08 14.98 2.89
C THR A 382 -1.63 16.38 2.72
N ASP A 383 -1.68 17.16 3.80
CA ASP A 383 -2.20 18.54 3.75
C ASP A 383 -1.38 19.47 2.85
N SER A 384 -0.11 19.12 2.59
CA SER A 384 0.79 19.85 1.71
C SER A 384 0.72 19.44 0.24
N HIS A 385 -0.04 18.40 -0.12
CA HIS A 385 -0.08 17.91 -1.49
C HIS A 385 -0.86 18.86 -2.40
N PRO A 386 -0.35 19.24 -3.59
CA PRO A 386 -1.03 20.19 -4.48
C PRO A 386 -2.42 19.71 -4.94
N TRP A 387 -2.66 18.40 -4.96
CA TRP A 387 -3.98 17.83 -5.27
C TRP A 387 -5.07 18.17 -4.25
N MET A 388 -4.69 18.59 -3.03
CA MET A 388 -5.65 19.10 -2.05
C MET A 388 -6.33 20.37 -2.55
N LEU A 389 -5.66 21.17 -3.40
CA LEU A 389 -6.28 22.32 -4.05
C LEU A 389 -7.43 21.87 -4.95
N ILE A 390 -7.28 20.76 -5.69
CA ILE A 390 -8.34 20.24 -6.57
C ILE A 390 -9.50 19.67 -5.75
N LEU A 391 -9.18 18.86 -4.72
CA LEU A 391 -10.20 18.22 -3.88
C LEU A 391 -11.05 19.22 -3.09
N GLN A 392 -10.44 20.34 -2.67
CA GLN A 392 -11.12 21.43 -1.97
C GLN A 392 -11.80 22.42 -2.93
N SER A 393 -11.78 22.15 -4.25
CA SER A 393 -12.23 23.09 -5.28
C SER A 393 -11.55 24.45 -5.18
N ARG A 394 -10.29 24.46 -4.75
CA ARG A 394 -9.40 25.62 -4.58
C ARG A 394 -8.41 25.85 -5.71
N LEU A 395 -8.42 25.00 -6.73
CA LEU A 395 -7.59 25.20 -7.91
C LEU A 395 -8.15 26.35 -8.76
N GLU A 396 -7.37 27.41 -8.93
CA GLU A 396 -7.75 28.60 -9.74
C GLU A 396 -7.00 28.67 -11.08
N ALA A 397 -5.93 27.90 -11.24
CA ALA A 397 -5.12 27.86 -12.44
C ALA A 397 -4.73 26.40 -12.76
N PRO A 398 -4.37 26.08 -14.02
CA PRO A 398 -3.95 24.73 -14.38
C PRO A 398 -2.77 24.24 -13.55
N LEU A 399 -2.84 22.99 -13.09
CA LEU A 399 -1.78 22.31 -12.36
C LEU A 399 -1.00 21.41 -13.33
N ALA A 400 0.14 21.88 -13.80
CA ALA A 400 1.04 21.11 -14.64
C ALA A 400 1.88 20.12 -13.81
N ILE A 401 2.32 19.04 -14.43
CA ILE A 401 3.21 18.03 -13.85
C ILE A 401 4.29 17.65 -14.86
N ASP A 402 5.54 17.78 -14.44
CA ASP A 402 6.70 17.24 -15.14
C ASP A 402 7.29 16.07 -14.34
N ILE A 403 7.59 14.96 -15.02
CA ILE A 403 8.25 13.79 -14.44
C ILE A 403 9.63 13.65 -15.08
N PHE A 404 10.67 13.72 -14.26
CA PHE A 404 12.06 13.52 -14.66
C PHE A 404 12.58 12.17 -14.16
N GLU A 405 13.40 11.51 -14.96
CA GLU A 405 14.21 10.38 -14.53
C GLU A 405 15.60 10.88 -14.12
N HIS A 406 16.07 10.44 -12.96
CA HIS A 406 17.38 10.80 -12.40
C HIS A 406 18.11 9.57 -11.85
N ARG A 407 19.44 9.66 -11.84
CA ARG A 407 20.36 8.63 -11.35
C ARG A 407 21.10 9.16 -10.12
N PRO A 408 20.56 8.96 -8.90
CA PRO A 408 21.09 9.56 -7.67
C PRO A 408 22.50 9.09 -7.30
N GLU A 409 22.96 7.95 -7.83
CA GLU A 409 24.32 7.44 -7.65
C GLU A 409 25.37 8.15 -8.52
N VAL A 410 24.95 8.81 -9.60
CA VAL A 410 25.85 9.52 -10.51
C VAL A 410 25.90 11.00 -10.13
N THR A 411 26.97 11.39 -9.43
CA THR A 411 27.21 12.80 -9.06
C THR A 411 27.15 13.71 -10.29
N GLY A 412 26.29 14.73 -10.25
CA GLY A 412 26.13 15.69 -11.35
C GLY A 412 25.25 15.21 -12.50
N ALA A 413 24.55 14.07 -12.37
CA ALA A 413 23.61 13.63 -13.40
C ALA A 413 22.48 14.67 -13.60
N ILE A 414 22.28 15.07 -14.85
CA ILE A 414 21.19 15.97 -15.24
C ILE A 414 19.89 15.16 -15.31
N PRO A 415 18.81 15.53 -14.60
CA PRO A 415 17.51 14.87 -14.72
C PRO A 415 16.99 14.94 -16.16
N ARG A 416 16.51 13.81 -16.67
CA ARG A 416 15.93 13.73 -18.02
C ARG A 416 14.42 13.82 -17.93
N LEU A 417 13.81 14.83 -18.56
CA LEU A 417 12.36 14.92 -18.68
C LEU A 417 11.82 13.70 -19.43
N ARG A 418 10.88 12.97 -18.82
CA ARG A 418 10.21 11.80 -19.40
C ARG A 418 8.76 12.06 -19.73
N TYR A 419 8.10 12.92 -18.97
CA TYR A 419 6.69 13.23 -19.15
C TYR A 419 6.42 14.67 -18.75
N SER A 420 5.56 15.35 -19.50
CA SER A 420 5.03 16.68 -19.16
C SER A 420 3.55 16.70 -19.55
N GLY A 421 2.70 17.11 -18.61
CA GLY A 421 1.26 17.15 -18.80
C GLY A 421 0.57 18.02 -17.75
N GLU A 422 -0.75 17.97 -17.72
CA GLU A 422 -1.58 18.69 -16.76
C GLU A 422 -2.52 17.72 -16.04
N ILE A 423 -2.84 17.97 -14.77
CA ILE A 423 -3.83 17.15 -14.06
C ILE A 423 -5.21 17.44 -14.66
N ALA A 424 -5.78 16.45 -15.35
CA ALA A 424 -6.96 16.65 -16.20
C ALA A 424 -8.27 16.60 -15.41
N ASP A 425 -8.40 15.61 -14.53
CA ASP A 425 -9.63 15.36 -13.76
C ASP A 425 -9.43 15.51 -12.26
N LYS A 426 -10.56 15.63 -11.56
CA LYS A 426 -10.59 15.58 -10.09
C LYS A 426 -9.95 14.26 -9.62
N PRO A 427 -8.90 14.32 -8.76
CA PRO A 427 -8.31 13.13 -8.18
C PRO A 427 -9.37 12.26 -7.49
N THR A 428 -9.35 10.97 -7.78
CA THR A 428 -10.25 9.99 -7.18
C THR A 428 -9.58 9.33 -5.98
N GLY A 429 -10.31 9.17 -4.87
CA GLY A 429 -9.76 8.63 -3.62
C GLY A 429 -10.27 7.23 -3.32
N LYS A 430 -9.35 6.31 -2.98
CA LYS A 430 -9.67 5.03 -2.34
C LYS A 430 -8.87 4.91 -1.05
N GLY A 431 -9.52 5.16 0.09
CA GLY A 431 -8.85 5.26 1.38
C GLY A 431 -7.93 6.49 1.45
N ARG A 432 -6.65 6.29 1.78
CA ARG A 432 -5.63 7.36 1.84
C ARG A 432 -4.87 7.58 0.52
N LYS A 433 -5.17 6.80 -0.51
CA LYS A 433 -4.56 6.88 -1.84
C LYS A 433 -5.45 7.72 -2.75
N LEU A 434 -4.87 8.75 -3.36
CA LEU A 434 -5.46 9.52 -4.45
C LEU A 434 -4.89 9.02 -5.77
N THR A 435 -5.69 9.04 -6.82
CA THR A 435 -5.28 8.79 -8.20
C THR A 435 -5.77 9.93 -9.07
N ALA A 436 -4.86 10.57 -9.79
CA ALA A 436 -5.14 11.69 -10.67
C ALA A 436 -4.65 11.33 -12.09
N PRO A 437 -5.55 11.31 -13.10
CA PRO A 437 -5.13 11.18 -14.48
C PRO A 437 -4.52 12.49 -14.97
N THR A 438 -3.53 12.38 -15.85
CA THR A 438 -2.91 13.52 -16.52
C THR A 438 -3.31 13.56 -17.98
N SER A 439 -3.46 14.75 -18.54
CA SER A 439 -3.60 14.97 -19.98
C SER A 439 -2.30 15.52 -20.54
N VAL A 440 -1.85 14.98 -21.66
CA VAL A 440 -0.79 15.58 -22.48
C VAL A 440 -1.42 16.60 -23.42
N MET A 441 -0.60 17.42 -24.08
CA MET A 441 -1.00 18.37 -25.13
C MET A 441 -1.90 17.73 -26.20
N GLY A 442 -1.71 16.45 -26.55
CA GLY A 442 -2.60 15.73 -27.47
C GLY A 442 -4.06 15.74 -27.01
N GLY A 443 -4.33 15.45 -25.73
CA GLY A 443 -5.67 15.55 -25.16
C GLY A 443 -6.20 16.99 -25.08
N GLN A 444 -5.33 18.00 -25.03
CA GLN A 444 -5.76 19.39 -25.15
C GLN A 444 -6.17 19.76 -26.59
N LEU A 445 -5.64 19.07 -27.60
CA LEU A 445 -6.06 19.24 -29.00
C LEU A 445 -7.40 18.54 -29.29
N ASP A 446 -7.73 17.50 -28.52
CA ASP A 446 -9.05 16.84 -28.55
C ASP A 446 -10.16 17.71 -27.94
N ILE A 447 -9.81 18.63 -27.02
CA ILE A 447 -10.72 19.70 -26.64
C ILE A 447 -10.94 20.49 -27.91
N LYS A 448 -12.09 20.25 -28.57
CA LYS A 448 -12.51 20.92 -29.80
C LYS A 448 -12.11 22.37 -29.70
N VAL A 449 -11.00 22.71 -30.36
CA VAL A 449 -10.49 24.08 -30.38
C VAL A 449 -11.68 24.92 -30.79
N PRO A 450 -11.98 26.06 -30.13
CA PRO A 450 -12.88 27.01 -30.74
C PRO A 450 -12.21 27.37 -32.06
N SER A 451 -12.64 26.74 -33.15
CA SER A 451 -12.19 27.14 -34.47
C SER A 451 -12.56 28.61 -34.53
N PHE A 452 -11.64 29.43 -35.02
CA PHE A 452 -11.96 30.81 -35.33
C PHE A 452 -13.10 30.77 -36.35
N PHE A 453 -14.34 30.75 -35.85
CA PHE A 453 -15.52 30.70 -36.69
C PHE A 453 -15.66 32.11 -37.24
N VAL A 454 -16.02 32.19 -38.51
CA VAL A 454 -16.41 33.45 -39.12
C VAL A 454 -17.64 33.94 -38.36
N GLN A 455 -17.44 34.86 -37.42
CA GLN A 455 -18.47 35.46 -36.57
C GLN A 455 -18.24 36.96 -36.48
N GLU A 456 -19.30 37.71 -36.19
CA GLU A 456 -19.25 39.16 -36.08
C GLU A 456 -18.29 39.61 -34.97
N SER A 457 -18.36 38.97 -33.80
CA SER A 457 -17.62 39.35 -32.60
C SER A 457 -16.14 38.93 -32.60
N CYS A 458 -15.30 39.75 -31.97
CA CYS A 458 -13.90 39.48 -31.72
C CYS A 458 -13.70 38.21 -30.89
N GLN A 459 -12.79 37.34 -31.32
CA GLN A 459 -12.43 36.10 -30.61
C GLN A 459 -11.19 36.25 -29.70
N HIS A 460 -10.53 37.41 -29.73
CA HIS A 460 -9.38 37.66 -28.87
C HIS A 460 -9.84 38.05 -27.47
N GLU A 461 -9.23 37.45 -26.45
CA GLU A 461 -9.34 37.94 -25.08
C GLU A 461 -8.83 39.38 -25.00
N PHE A 462 -9.50 40.23 -24.22
CA PHE A 462 -9.16 41.64 -24.08
C PHE A 462 -7.74 41.79 -23.52
N CYS A 463 -6.92 42.64 -24.14
CA CYS A 463 -5.49 42.81 -23.84
C CYS A 463 -4.61 41.55 -24.01
N SER A 464 -5.10 40.50 -24.68
CA SER A 464 -4.26 39.35 -25.02
C SER A 464 -3.16 39.72 -26.01
N ASN A 465 -1.99 39.09 -25.87
CA ASN A 465 -0.87 39.20 -26.80
C ASN A 465 -0.59 37.79 -27.37
N PRO A 466 -0.62 37.57 -28.71
CA PRO A 466 -0.59 38.56 -29.79
C PRO A 466 -1.95 38.99 -30.36
N GLY A 467 -3.08 38.57 -29.78
CA GLY A 467 -4.41 38.82 -30.35
C GLY A 467 -4.84 40.29 -30.32
N CYS A 468 -5.24 40.79 -29.15
CA CYS A 468 -5.74 42.16 -29.00
C CYS A 468 -4.61 43.21 -29.03
N MET A 469 -3.40 42.89 -28.57
CA MET A 469 -2.22 43.78 -28.50
C MET A 469 -2.36 45.07 -27.65
N LEU A 470 -3.53 45.37 -27.09
CA LEU A 470 -3.68 46.45 -26.11
C LEU A 470 -2.83 46.17 -24.86
N ASN A 471 -2.14 47.19 -24.35
CA ASN A 471 -1.33 47.06 -23.15
C ASN A 471 -2.22 46.87 -21.91
N ILE A 472 -2.13 45.70 -21.27
CA ILE A 472 -2.94 45.33 -20.09
C ILE A 472 -2.81 46.33 -18.94
N ALA A 473 -1.63 46.96 -18.78
CA ALA A 473 -1.38 47.92 -17.70
C ALA A 473 -2.25 49.18 -17.81
N ASP A 474 -2.61 49.60 -19.03
CA ASP A 474 -3.40 50.80 -19.26
C ASP A 474 -4.87 50.62 -18.84
N TYR A 475 -5.32 49.37 -18.69
CA TYR A 475 -6.70 49.00 -18.42
C TYR A 475 -6.89 48.20 -17.12
N THR A 476 -5.80 48.01 -16.38
CA THR A 476 -5.85 47.42 -15.05
C THR A 476 -5.99 48.54 -14.02
N CYS A 477 -7.04 48.46 -13.22
CA CYS A 477 -7.25 49.27 -12.04
C CYS A 477 -6.77 48.50 -10.81
N GLU A 478 -6.33 49.22 -9.78
CA GLU A 478 -6.16 48.65 -8.45
C GLU A 478 -7.10 49.33 -7.48
N GLY A 479 -7.52 48.59 -6.47
CA GLY A 479 -8.30 49.14 -5.36
C GLY A 479 -8.20 48.31 -4.10
N THR A 480 -8.76 48.84 -3.03
CA THR A 480 -8.81 48.17 -1.71
C THR A 480 -10.24 47.84 -1.34
N ILE A 481 -10.48 46.61 -0.90
CA ILE A 481 -11.82 46.19 -0.47
C ILE A 481 -12.20 46.96 0.81
N THR A 482 -13.32 47.68 0.77
CA THR A 482 -13.89 48.43 1.90
C THR A 482 -15.08 47.72 2.55
N ALA A 483 -15.79 46.87 1.81
CA ALA A 483 -16.86 46.02 2.34
C ALA A 483 -16.98 44.72 1.53
N ILE A 484 -17.42 43.65 2.19
CA ILE A 484 -17.65 42.33 1.57
C ILE A 484 -19.01 41.81 2.01
N ALA A 485 -19.82 41.39 1.05
CA ALA A 485 -21.07 40.67 1.26
C ALA A 485 -21.16 39.53 0.23
N ASP A 486 -20.63 38.36 0.60
CA ASP A 486 -20.54 37.18 -0.27
C ASP A 486 -19.80 37.47 -1.59
N ALA A 487 -20.44 37.33 -2.76
CA ALA A 487 -19.86 37.65 -4.07
C ALA A 487 -19.88 39.15 -4.41
N VAL A 488 -20.40 40.00 -3.52
CA VAL A 488 -20.43 41.46 -3.70
C VAL A 488 -19.30 42.09 -2.90
N VAL A 489 -18.39 42.77 -3.58
CA VAL A 489 -17.28 43.51 -2.96
C VAL A 489 -17.39 44.99 -3.27
N THR A 490 -17.23 45.83 -2.25
CA THR A 490 -17.08 47.26 -2.43
C THR A 490 -15.60 47.59 -2.38
N ILE A 491 -15.10 48.30 -3.38
CA ILE A 491 -13.69 48.59 -3.58
C ILE A 491 -13.49 50.10 -3.68
N ALA A 492 -12.57 50.66 -2.90
CA ALA A 492 -12.04 52.00 -3.11
C ALA A 492 -10.93 51.94 -4.15
N VAL A 493 -11.16 52.54 -5.32
CA VAL A 493 -10.23 52.54 -6.46
C VAL A 493 -9.03 53.44 -6.13
N THR A 494 -7.84 52.87 -6.16
CA THR A 494 -6.59 53.54 -5.80
C THR A 494 -5.76 53.96 -7.01
N SER A 495 -5.96 53.33 -8.17
CA SER A 495 -5.21 53.65 -9.39
C SER A 495 -6.00 53.41 -10.68
N ASN A 496 -5.71 54.27 -11.66
CA ASN A 496 -5.99 54.12 -13.10
C ASN A 496 -7.41 53.65 -13.52
N PRO A 497 -8.44 54.53 -13.62
CA PRO A 497 -8.52 55.94 -13.25
C PRO A 497 -9.06 56.13 -11.82
N ILE A 498 -8.68 57.24 -11.17
CA ILE A 498 -9.27 57.64 -9.88
C ILE A 498 -10.46 58.57 -10.14
N GLY A 499 -11.60 58.30 -9.52
CA GLY A 499 -12.79 59.17 -9.59
C GLY A 499 -14.10 58.41 -9.76
N ALA A 500 -15.14 59.12 -10.19
CA ALA A 500 -16.40 58.50 -10.59
C ALA A 500 -16.17 57.68 -11.86
N LEU A 501 -16.56 56.40 -11.83
CA LEU A 501 -16.42 55.48 -12.95
C LEU A 501 -17.83 55.00 -13.32
N PRO A 502 -18.22 54.99 -14.61
CA PRO A 502 -19.57 54.61 -15.00
C PRO A 502 -19.97 53.23 -14.49
N ASP A 503 -21.27 53.06 -14.23
CA ASP A 503 -21.86 51.74 -14.01
C ASP A 503 -21.50 50.81 -15.17
N ASP A 504 -21.25 49.55 -14.83
CA ASP A 504 -20.93 48.44 -15.73
C ASP A 504 -19.67 48.61 -16.59
N LEU A 505 -18.81 49.61 -16.28
CA LEU A 505 -17.49 49.76 -16.92
C LEU A 505 -16.63 48.48 -16.82
N PHE A 506 -16.75 47.74 -15.72
CA PHE A 506 -15.98 46.51 -15.48
C PHE A 506 -16.78 45.23 -15.73
N ALA A 507 -18.03 45.32 -16.19
CA ALA A 507 -18.84 44.14 -16.45
C ALA A 507 -18.23 43.26 -17.55
N GLY A 508 -18.25 41.95 -17.33
CA GLY A 508 -17.57 40.96 -18.16
C GLY A 508 -16.04 40.94 -18.03
N GLY A 509 -15.47 41.80 -17.18
CA GLY A 509 -14.04 41.82 -16.89
C GLY A 509 -13.70 40.82 -15.80
N ASP A 510 -12.54 40.97 -15.19
CA ASP A 510 -12.15 40.14 -14.06
C ASP A 510 -11.48 40.95 -12.95
N ALA A 511 -11.60 40.39 -11.75
CA ALA A 511 -10.98 40.84 -10.55
C ALA A 511 -10.05 39.74 -10.03
N GLU A 512 -8.80 40.10 -9.77
CA GLU A 512 -7.77 39.23 -9.21
C GLU A 512 -7.33 39.74 -7.84
N MET A 513 -7.03 38.81 -6.94
CA MET A 513 -6.40 39.12 -5.66
C MET A 513 -5.36 38.09 -5.27
N GLY A 514 -4.42 38.51 -4.41
CA GLY A 514 -3.38 37.64 -3.87
C GLY A 514 -2.27 37.32 -4.88
N ALA A 515 -1.37 36.43 -4.48
CA ALA A 515 -0.28 35.94 -5.30
C ALA A 515 0.04 34.48 -4.95
N GLY A 516 0.74 33.78 -5.83
CA GLY A 516 1.13 32.38 -5.63
C GLY A 516 -0.07 31.50 -5.26
N LEU A 517 -0.02 30.86 -4.09
CA LEU A 517 -1.09 29.95 -3.61
C LEU A 517 -2.38 30.65 -3.20
N THR A 518 -2.32 31.96 -2.95
CA THR A 518 -3.48 32.76 -2.54
C THR A 518 -4.14 33.48 -3.72
N TRP A 519 -3.54 33.35 -4.92
CA TRP A 519 -4.06 33.98 -6.12
C TRP A 519 -5.45 33.43 -6.46
N GLN A 520 -6.37 34.34 -6.78
CA GLN A 520 -7.75 34.04 -7.15
C GLN A 520 -8.19 35.03 -8.22
N GLY A 521 -8.75 34.53 -9.33
CA GLY A 521 -9.40 35.32 -10.37
C GLY A 521 -10.92 35.09 -10.37
N ARG A 522 -11.70 36.15 -10.60
CA ARG A 522 -13.16 36.16 -10.59
C ARG A 522 -13.68 36.99 -11.74
N ASP A 523 -14.71 36.52 -12.41
CA ASP A 523 -15.36 37.32 -13.44
C ASP A 523 -16.28 38.35 -12.78
N ILE A 524 -16.28 39.57 -13.31
CA ILE A 524 -17.12 40.66 -12.82
C ILE A 524 -18.43 40.62 -13.60
N ILE A 525 -19.53 40.24 -12.93
CA ILE A 525 -20.87 40.25 -13.53
C ILE A 525 -21.36 41.69 -13.71
N ARG A 526 -21.13 42.54 -12.71
CA ARG A 526 -21.66 43.90 -12.64
C ARG A 526 -20.73 44.85 -11.88
N SER A 527 -20.64 46.10 -12.28
CA SER A 527 -20.01 47.17 -11.49
C SER A 527 -20.95 48.37 -11.29
N GLU A 528 -21.02 48.93 -10.10
CA GLU A 528 -21.89 50.08 -9.77
C GLU A 528 -21.07 51.19 -9.09
N ASP A 529 -21.19 52.43 -9.56
CA ASP A 529 -20.57 53.58 -8.93
C ASP A 529 -21.30 54.00 -7.67
N LEU A 530 -20.62 53.92 -6.53
CA LEU A 530 -21.11 54.45 -5.27
C LEU A 530 -20.65 55.89 -5.03
N GLY A 531 -19.91 56.46 -5.98
CA GLY A 531 -19.32 57.79 -5.87
C GLY A 531 -18.04 57.81 -5.03
N GLY A 532 -17.31 58.93 -5.12
CA GLY A 532 -16.10 59.16 -4.33
C GLY A 532 -14.95 58.19 -4.63
N GLY A 533 -14.89 57.62 -5.85
CA GLY A 533 -13.88 56.61 -6.20
C GLY A 533 -14.17 55.22 -5.64
N THR A 534 -15.43 54.94 -5.29
CA THR A 534 -15.84 53.63 -4.76
C THR A 534 -16.71 52.90 -5.77
N GLN A 535 -16.35 51.66 -6.06
CA GLN A 535 -17.09 50.77 -6.96
C GLN A 535 -17.61 49.56 -6.20
N ARG A 536 -18.85 49.16 -6.47
CA ARG A 536 -19.39 47.88 -6.03
C ARG A 536 -19.29 46.89 -7.18
N LEU A 537 -18.46 45.85 -7.02
CA LEU A 537 -18.35 44.75 -7.97
C LEU A 537 -19.20 43.57 -7.50
N THR A 538 -20.00 43.01 -8.40
CA THR A 538 -20.67 41.73 -8.23
C THR A 538 -19.91 40.69 -9.01
N LEU A 539 -19.33 39.71 -8.32
CA LEU A 539 -18.47 38.67 -8.89
C LEU A 539 -19.27 37.41 -9.21
N ASP A 540 -18.75 36.56 -10.11
CA ASP A 540 -19.27 35.22 -10.38
C ASP A 540 -19.34 34.34 -9.13
N ARG A 541 -18.34 34.49 -8.26
CA ARG A 541 -18.23 33.81 -6.96
C ARG A 541 -17.40 34.64 -5.98
N ALA A 542 -17.63 34.45 -4.68
CA ALA A 542 -16.87 35.16 -3.66
C ALA A 542 -15.36 34.84 -3.70
N PHE A 543 -14.54 35.83 -3.35
CA PHE A 543 -13.14 35.59 -3.02
C PHE A 543 -13.02 34.83 -1.70
N ARG A 544 -12.21 33.77 -1.67
CA ARG A 544 -11.98 32.99 -0.45
C ARG A 544 -10.95 33.69 0.42
N GLY A 545 -11.32 33.96 1.66
CA GLY A 545 -10.43 34.58 2.64
C GLY A 545 -10.12 36.06 2.35
N ALA A 546 -10.89 36.71 1.48
CA ALA A 546 -10.82 38.16 1.35
C ALA A 546 -11.26 38.83 2.65
N VAL A 547 -10.54 39.88 3.04
CA VAL A 547 -10.87 40.72 4.18
C VAL A 547 -10.87 42.18 3.75
N VAL A 548 -11.57 43.03 4.51
CA VAL A 548 -11.51 44.49 4.30
C VAL A 548 -10.05 44.95 4.42
N GLY A 549 -9.60 45.75 3.46
CA GLY A 549 -8.22 46.20 3.29
C GLY A 549 -7.38 45.39 2.30
N THR A 550 -7.87 44.25 1.81
CA THR A 550 -7.18 43.48 0.75
C THR A 550 -7.13 44.29 -0.56
N VAL A 551 -5.96 44.31 -1.19
CA VAL A 551 -5.77 44.90 -2.53
C VAL A 551 -6.28 43.93 -3.59
N VAL A 552 -7.04 44.45 -4.55
CA VAL A 552 -7.61 43.74 -5.69
C VAL A 552 -7.21 44.50 -6.94
N THR A 553 -6.74 43.77 -7.95
CA THR A 553 -6.58 44.30 -9.30
C THR A 553 -7.80 43.92 -10.09
N PHE A 554 -8.40 44.84 -10.84
CA PHE A 554 -9.56 44.53 -11.66
C PHE A 554 -9.45 45.26 -12.98
N ARG A 555 -9.88 44.60 -14.05
CA ARG A 555 -9.76 45.11 -15.41
C ARG A 555 -11.11 45.16 -16.07
N ARG A 556 -11.27 46.12 -16.98
CA ARG A 556 -12.45 46.17 -17.84
C ARG A 556 -12.43 45.00 -18.83
N SER A 557 -13.58 44.71 -19.40
CA SER A 557 -13.67 43.84 -20.57
C SER A 557 -13.88 44.63 -21.84
N CYS A 558 -13.89 43.92 -22.95
CA CYS A 558 -14.44 44.38 -24.22
C CYS A 558 -15.59 43.45 -24.56
N SER A 559 -16.75 43.99 -24.96
CA SER A 559 -17.90 43.20 -25.45
C SER A 559 -17.58 42.38 -26.70
N GLY A 560 -16.41 42.61 -27.30
CA GLY A 560 -15.97 41.96 -28.53
C GLY A 560 -16.63 42.56 -29.77
N THR A 561 -17.37 43.66 -29.66
CA THR A 561 -17.98 44.34 -30.81
C THR A 561 -16.97 45.24 -31.53
N TRP A 562 -17.15 45.41 -32.84
CA TRP A 562 -16.32 46.31 -33.65
C TRP A 562 -16.33 47.75 -33.14
N THR A 563 -17.51 48.28 -32.80
CA THR A 563 -17.68 49.66 -32.30
C THR A 563 -16.90 49.91 -31.02
N GLU A 564 -16.86 48.94 -30.11
CA GLU A 564 -16.06 49.09 -28.89
C GLU A 564 -14.56 48.95 -29.15
N CYS A 565 -14.17 48.07 -30.06
CA CYS A 565 -12.76 47.96 -30.49
C CYS A 565 -12.25 49.28 -31.12
N ASP A 566 -13.09 49.94 -31.93
CA ASP A 566 -12.84 51.27 -32.49
C ASP A 566 -12.76 52.35 -31.41
N ALA A 567 -13.62 52.29 -30.38
CA ALA A 567 -13.53 53.19 -29.23
C ALA A 567 -12.21 53.05 -28.46
N PHE A 568 -11.56 51.88 -28.52
CA PHE A 568 -10.21 51.66 -27.97
C PHE A 568 -9.08 51.95 -28.94
N GLY A 569 -9.38 52.34 -30.18
CA GLY A 569 -8.39 52.61 -31.22
C GLY A 569 -7.59 51.37 -31.63
N ASN A 570 -8.20 50.19 -31.58
CA ASN A 570 -7.53 48.90 -31.76
C ASN A 570 -8.12 48.04 -32.88
N THR A 571 -8.76 48.67 -33.87
CA THR A 571 -9.44 47.99 -34.99
C THR A 571 -8.52 47.11 -35.82
N ASP A 572 -7.24 47.47 -35.92
CA ASP A 572 -6.24 46.69 -36.68
C ASP A 572 -6.02 45.28 -36.11
N ASN A 573 -6.33 45.09 -34.82
CA ASN A 573 -6.19 43.83 -34.08
C ASN A 573 -7.56 43.21 -33.75
N TYR A 574 -8.61 43.57 -34.50
CA TYR A 574 -9.92 42.98 -34.33
C TYR A 574 -9.94 41.54 -34.87
N GLY A 575 -10.17 40.57 -33.99
CA GLY A 575 -10.19 39.14 -34.34
C GLY A 575 -11.55 38.61 -34.82
N GLY A 576 -12.49 39.50 -35.17
CA GLY A 576 -13.82 39.15 -35.68
C GLY A 576 -14.04 39.59 -37.12
N HIS A 577 -15.25 39.41 -37.63
CA HIS A 577 -15.63 39.77 -39.00
C HIS A 577 -16.86 40.67 -38.99
N PRO A 578 -16.71 42.01 -38.87
CA PRO A 578 -17.83 42.91 -38.59
C PRO A 578 -18.90 42.93 -39.69
N GLU A 579 -18.55 42.55 -40.92
CA GLU A 579 -19.45 42.49 -42.06
C GLU A 579 -20.22 41.15 -42.15
N VAL A 580 -19.90 40.18 -41.29
CA VAL A 580 -20.58 38.88 -41.25
C VAL A 580 -21.71 38.97 -40.26
N GLY A 581 -22.92 39.22 -40.77
CA GLY A 581 -24.12 39.22 -39.94
C GLY A 581 -24.50 37.82 -39.43
N ASP A 582 -25.47 37.78 -38.52
CA ASP A 582 -26.00 36.55 -37.89
C ASP A 582 -26.62 35.53 -38.87
N GLU A 583 -26.81 35.93 -40.12
CA GLU A 583 -27.50 35.14 -41.13
C GLU A 583 -26.54 34.20 -41.88
N ASN A 584 -27.03 33.01 -42.24
CA ASN A 584 -26.25 32.05 -42.99
C ASN A 584 -26.02 32.54 -44.43
N ILE A 585 -24.80 33.02 -44.70
CA ILE A 585 -24.34 33.50 -46.01
C ILE A 585 -24.53 32.51 -47.18
N SER A 586 -24.69 31.21 -46.89
CA SER A 586 -24.89 30.17 -47.91
C SER A 586 -26.36 29.95 -48.30
N VAL A 587 -27.32 30.48 -47.52
CA VAL A 587 -28.74 30.38 -47.83
C VAL A 587 -29.14 31.63 -48.60
N PRO A 588 -29.44 31.56 -49.91
CA PRO A 588 -29.90 32.73 -50.65
C PRO A 588 -31.20 33.22 -50.01
N GLN A 589 -31.14 34.39 -49.37
CA GLN A 589 -32.32 35.05 -48.89
C GLN A 589 -33.23 35.33 -50.08
N ARG A 590 -34.40 34.71 -50.10
CA ARG A 590 -35.49 35.19 -50.94
C ARG A 590 -35.93 36.53 -50.38
N GLU A 591 -35.45 37.62 -50.97
CA GLU A 591 -36.01 38.95 -50.73
C GLU A 591 -37.53 38.90 -50.97
N SER A 592 -38.31 38.77 -49.91
CA SER A 592 -39.72 39.16 -49.94
C SER A 592 -39.74 40.68 -49.95
N ASN A 593 -39.51 41.28 -51.11
CA ASN A 593 -39.76 42.70 -51.35
C ASN A 593 -41.25 42.99 -51.04
N MET A 594 -41.56 43.31 -49.78
CA MET A 594 -42.88 43.80 -49.33
C MET A 594 -43.02 45.31 -49.52
N THR A 595 -42.45 45.87 -50.58
CA THR A 595 -42.84 47.17 -51.13
C THR A 595 -43.99 46.96 -52.13
N GLY A 596 -45.10 46.45 -51.59
CA GLY A 596 -46.37 46.26 -52.30
C GLY A 596 -47.54 46.93 -51.59
N GLY A 597 -47.31 48.13 -51.03
CA GLY A 597 -48.41 49.00 -50.58
C GLY A 597 -49.21 49.48 -51.78
N LYS A 598 -50.40 48.91 -52.00
CA LYS A 598 -51.38 49.41 -52.97
C LYS A 598 -51.83 50.81 -52.57
N LYS A 599 -51.72 51.76 -53.51
CA LYS A 599 -52.74 52.81 -53.68
C LYS A 599 -53.98 52.20 -54.29
#